data_AF-A0A382HBS6-F1
#
_entry.id   AF-A0A382HBS6-F1
#
_cell.length_a   1.000
_cell.length_b   1.000
_cell.length_c   1.000
_cell.angle_alpha   90.00
_cell.angle_beta   90.00
_cell.angle_gamma   90.00
#
_symmetry.space_group_name_H-M   'P 1'
#
loop_
_entity.id
_entity.type
_entity.pdbx_description
1 polymer ?
#
loop_
_entity_poly.entity_id
_entity_poly.type
_entity_poly.pdbx_seq_one_letter_code
_entity_poly.pdbx_strand_id
1 'polypeptide(L)'
;DDSLLWVGTVAGVNTINLKTRKIQPVVQPVLRDRRVHDMAVDAYHDLWVATDNGVYRHRPGGAWTKIEDPDSGNLNRAIFTVDIHGDAIWFGNDTSILKFTRTNGEWQEWLLPIAVGGAAFRMKILDRVVWLGTRYGAAKFDREKETWRIFTPDDGLLDLTVQAILPAGDHIWFGTPEGVTRFYWNDPGRLD
;
A
#
# COMPACT_ATOMS: atom_id res chain seq x y z
N ASP A 1 -2.29 -22.54 6.26
CA ASP A 1 -3.38 -23.01 7.13
C ASP A 1 -4.35 -21.86 7.25
N ASP A 2 -5.49 -21.96 6.57
CA ASP A 2 -6.50 -20.90 6.46
C ASP A 2 -7.23 -20.63 7.79
N SER A 3 -6.82 -21.31 8.87
CA SER A 3 -7.34 -21.07 10.21
C SER A 3 -6.68 -19.91 10.96
N LEU A 4 -5.69 -19.23 10.38
CA LEU A 4 -5.01 -18.08 10.99
C LEU A 4 -5.33 -16.78 10.26
N LEU A 5 -5.86 -15.81 11.00
CA LEU A 5 -5.95 -14.41 10.58
C LEU A 5 -4.75 -13.63 11.13
N TRP A 6 -4.00 -13.00 10.25
CA TRP A 6 -2.90 -12.11 10.62
C TRP A 6 -3.42 -10.69 10.86
N VAL A 7 -2.96 -10.05 11.93
CA VAL A 7 -3.42 -8.73 12.35
C VAL A 7 -2.22 -7.84 12.64
N GLY A 8 -2.10 -6.77 11.87
CA GLY A 8 -1.17 -5.67 12.14
C GLY A 8 -1.73 -4.72 13.18
N THR A 9 -0.88 -4.25 14.09
CA THR A 9 -1.26 -3.31 15.16
C THR A 9 -0.18 -2.26 15.34
N VAL A 10 -0.44 -1.28 16.20
CA VAL A 10 0.57 -0.31 16.63
C VAL A 10 1.77 -0.93 17.37
N ALA A 11 1.64 -2.16 17.87
CA ALA A 11 2.67 -2.84 18.65
C ALA A 11 3.30 -4.06 17.92
N GLY A 12 2.99 -4.25 16.64
CA GLY A 12 3.50 -5.37 15.84
C GLY A 12 2.40 -6.25 15.26
N VAL A 13 2.80 -7.46 14.89
CA VAL A 13 1.93 -8.45 14.24
C VAL A 13 1.38 -9.43 15.28
N ASN A 14 0.11 -9.79 15.15
CA ASN A 14 -0.57 -10.81 15.93
C ASN A 14 -1.20 -11.84 14.99
N THR A 15 -1.45 -13.05 15.48
CA THR A 15 -2.28 -14.04 14.81
C THR A 15 -3.53 -14.33 15.64
N ILE A 16 -4.64 -14.55 14.96
CA ILE A 16 -5.89 -15.00 15.56
C ILE A 16 -6.21 -16.36 14.95
N ASN A 17 -6.24 -17.39 15.78
CA ASN A 17 -6.73 -18.69 15.35
C ASN A 17 -8.26 -18.64 15.26
N LEU A 18 -8.80 -18.73 14.05
CA LEU A 18 -10.23 -18.56 13.76
C LEU A 18 -11.11 -19.66 14.39
N LYS A 19 -10.56 -20.84 14.64
CA LYS A 19 -11.29 -21.96 15.27
C LYS A 19 -11.40 -21.78 16.79
N THR A 20 -10.31 -21.37 17.43
CA THR A 20 -10.21 -21.26 18.90
C THR A 20 -10.42 -19.84 19.42
N ARG A 21 -10.42 -18.85 18.53
CA ARG A 21 -10.44 -17.39 18.81
C ARG A 21 -9.29 -16.92 19.70
N LYS A 22 -8.23 -17.71 19.82
CA LYS A 22 -7.03 -17.33 20.59
C LYS A 22 -6.20 -16.35 19.78
N ILE A 23 -5.81 -15.26 20.43
CA ILE A 23 -4.89 -14.24 19.91
C ILE A 23 -3.49 -14.57 20.42
N GLN A 24 -2.50 -14.54 19.54
CA GLN A 24 -1.10 -14.76 19.88
C GLN A 24 -0.25 -13.65 19.26
N PRO A 25 0.59 -12.96 20.04
CA PRO A 25 1.55 -12.03 19.47
C PRO A 25 2.62 -12.79 18.70
N VAL A 26 3.04 -12.24 17.56
CA VAL A 26 4.20 -12.73 16.82
C VAL A 26 5.44 -12.21 17.53
N VAL A 27 6.02 -13.02 18.41
CA VAL A 27 7.20 -12.65 19.20
C VAL A 27 8.45 -12.75 18.33
N GLN A 28 8.65 -11.74 17.50
CA GLN A 28 9.85 -11.56 16.68
C GLN A 28 10.51 -10.25 17.09
N PRO A 29 11.76 -10.26 17.59
CA PRO A 29 12.43 -9.04 18.04
C PRO A 29 12.41 -7.91 17.01
N VAL A 30 12.46 -8.27 15.73
CA VAL A 30 12.47 -7.31 14.61
C VAL A 30 11.11 -6.63 14.36
N LEU A 31 10.01 -7.21 14.84
CA LEU A 31 8.64 -6.66 14.71
C LEU A 31 8.06 -6.16 16.03
N ARG A 32 8.74 -6.42 17.13
CA ARG A 32 8.28 -6.00 18.45
C ARG A 32 8.25 -4.48 18.52
N ASP A 33 7.14 -3.93 18.99
CA ASP A 33 6.92 -2.49 19.12
C ASP A 33 7.06 -1.73 17.78
N ARG A 34 6.86 -2.44 16.66
CA ARG A 34 6.79 -1.86 15.32
C ARG A 34 5.35 -1.72 14.89
N ARG A 35 4.89 -0.47 14.71
CA ARG A 35 3.59 -0.23 14.11
C ARG A 35 3.54 -0.84 12.71
N VAL A 36 2.50 -1.61 12.48
CA VAL A 36 2.13 -2.10 11.16
C VAL A 36 1.10 -1.14 10.56
N HIS A 37 1.38 -0.64 9.36
CA HIS A 37 0.48 0.26 8.63
C HIS A 37 -0.42 -0.48 7.65
N ASP A 38 0.13 -1.51 7.00
CA ASP A 38 -0.55 -2.24 5.95
C ASP A 38 0.08 -3.63 5.76
N MET A 39 -0.70 -4.54 5.20
CA MET A 39 -0.30 -5.94 5.00
C MET A 39 -0.91 -6.49 3.71
N ALA A 40 -0.12 -7.25 2.96
CA ALA A 40 -0.58 -7.91 1.76
C ALA A 40 0.05 -9.31 1.62
N VAL A 41 -0.67 -10.22 0.96
CA VAL A 41 -0.21 -11.59 0.70
C VAL A 41 -0.10 -11.78 -0.80
N ASP A 42 1.07 -12.22 -1.27
CA ASP A 42 1.27 -12.47 -2.70
C ASP A 42 0.84 -13.87 -3.15
N ALA A 43 0.94 -14.13 -4.45
CA ALA A 43 0.60 -15.42 -5.05
C ALA A 43 1.49 -16.59 -4.56
N TYR A 44 2.61 -16.31 -3.90
CA TYR A 44 3.49 -17.30 -3.28
C TYR A 44 3.17 -17.53 -1.80
N HIS A 45 2.10 -16.89 -1.29
CA HIS A 45 1.69 -16.88 0.10
C HIS A 45 2.69 -16.21 1.06
N ASP A 46 3.62 -15.41 0.53
CA ASP A 46 4.48 -14.60 1.37
C ASP A 46 3.66 -13.41 1.91
N LEU A 47 3.68 -13.23 3.23
CA LEU A 47 3.06 -12.10 3.90
C LEU A 47 4.04 -10.94 3.94
N TRP A 48 3.63 -9.81 3.39
CA TRP A 48 4.36 -8.55 3.38
C TRP A 48 3.74 -7.58 4.38
N VAL A 49 4.59 -6.95 5.20
CA VAL A 49 4.18 -6.10 6.30
C VAL A 49 4.89 -4.76 6.20
N ALA A 50 4.14 -3.71 5.91
CA ALA A 50 4.61 -2.34 5.88
C ALA A 50 4.61 -1.77 7.31
N THR A 51 5.73 -1.19 7.75
CA THR A 51 5.92 -0.73 9.13
C THR A 51 6.51 0.67 9.22
N ASP A 52 6.58 1.24 10.43
CA ASP A 52 7.28 2.51 10.71
C ASP A 52 8.79 2.48 10.36
N ASN A 53 9.39 1.32 10.15
CA ASN A 53 10.78 1.21 9.70
C ASN A 53 10.96 -0.05 8.83
N GLY A 54 10.43 0.10 7.62
CA GLY A 54 10.63 -0.76 6.49
C GLY A 54 9.57 -1.83 6.31
N VAL A 55 9.89 -2.73 5.38
CA VAL A 55 9.03 -3.86 5.04
C VAL A 55 9.61 -5.14 5.60
N TYR A 56 8.74 -5.95 6.18
CA TYR A 56 9.09 -7.29 6.61
C TYR A 56 8.30 -8.32 5.82
N ARG A 57 8.97 -9.39 5.43
CA ARG A 57 8.36 -10.52 4.72
C ARG A 57 8.40 -11.77 5.59
N HIS A 58 7.29 -12.50 5.62
CA HIS A 58 7.19 -13.81 6.21
C HIS A 58 6.80 -14.83 5.16
N ARG A 59 7.67 -15.82 4.93
CA ARG A 59 7.34 -16.97 4.10
C ARG A 59 6.55 -18.00 4.90
N PRO A 60 5.62 -18.76 4.31
CA PRO A 60 4.95 -19.85 5.00
C PRO A 60 5.94 -20.81 5.65
N GLY A 61 5.86 -20.97 6.99
CA GLY A 61 6.76 -21.83 7.77
C GLY A 61 8.21 -21.33 7.89
N GLY A 62 8.53 -20.16 7.33
CA GLY A 62 9.87 -19.57 7.35
C GLY A 62 10.06 -18.51 8.43
N ALA A 63 11.29 -17.98 8.51
CA ALA A 63 11.59 -16.83 9.37
C ALA A 63 11.09 -15.52 8.76
N TRP A 64 10.98 -14.50 9.60
CA TRP A 64 10.78 -13.12 9.17
C TRP A 64 12.07 -12.54 8.61
N THR A 65 11.98 -11.77 7.53
CA THR A 65 13.13 -11.12 6.90
C THR A 65 12.79 -9.66 6.63
N LYS A 66 13.67 -8.74 7.05
CA LYS A 66 13.57 -7.34 6.63
C LYS A 66 13.96 -7.26 5.15
N ILE A 67 13.17 -6.54 4.37
CA ILE A 67 13.43 -6.34 2.95
C ILE A 67 14.22 -5.04 2.79
N GLU A 68 15.27 -5.14 2.00
CA GLU A 68 16.15 -4.03 1.65
C GLU A 68 16.01 -3.80 0.15
N ASP A 69 15.89 -2.54 -0.26
CA ASP A 69 16.05 -2.16 -1.65
C ASP A 69 17.55 -1.90 -1.92
N PRO A 70 18.09 -2.37 -3.06
CA PRO A 70 19.53 -2.37 -3.29
C PRO A 70 20.15 -0.99 -3.51
N ASP A 71 19.37 0.02 -3.93
CA ASP A 71 19.93 1.26 -4.49
C ASP A 71 19.70 2.52 -3.65
N SER A 72 18.55 2.65 -2.96
CA SER A 72 18.11 3.95 -2.42
C SER A 72 17.95 3.99 -0.90
N GLY A 73 17.82 2.83 -0.25
CA GLY A 73 17.48 2.75 1.17
C GLY A 73 16.09 3.32 1.48
N ASN A 74 15.24 3.54 0.46
CA ASN A 74 13.88 4.05 0.62
C ASN A 74 12.93 3.03 1.27
N LEU A 75 13.38 1.80 1.50
CA LEU A 75 12.74 0.85 2.41
C LEU A 75 13.24 0.91 3.86
N ASN A 76 14.25 1.71 4.20
CA ASN A 76 14.74 1.88 5.58
C ASN A 76 14.05 3.04 6.32
N ARG A 77 12.76 3.23 6.07
CA ARG A 77 11.91 4.29 6.66
C ARG A 77 10.47 3.81 6.83
N ALA A 78 9.57 4.69 7.25
CA ALA A 78 8.15 4.36 7.33
C ALA A 78 7.58 4.01 5.95
N ILE A 79 6.98 2.83 5.86
CA ILE A 79 6.21 2.37 4.70
C ILE A 79 4.76 2.31 5.13
N PHE A 80 3.90 3.07 4.46
CA PHE A 80 2.52 3.27 4.89
C PHE A 80 1.53 2.32 4.22
N THR A 81 1.88 1.80 3.05
CA THR A 81 0.97 0.94 2.28
C THR A 81 1.75 -0.07 1.45
N VAL A 82 1.14 -1.24 1.27
CA VAL A 82 1.64 -2.30 0.39
C VAL A 82 0.48 -2.83 -0.44
N ASP A 83 0.68 -2.98 -1.74
CA ASP A 83 -0.31 -3.57 -2.64
C ASP A 83 0.37 -4.50 -3.64
N ILE A 84 -0.38 -5.47 -4.15
CA ILE A 84 0.17 -6.54 -4.99
C ILE A 84 -0.62 -6.60 -6.28
N HIS A 85 0.11 -6.66 -7.40
CA HIS A 85 -0.47 -6.75 -8.72
C HIS A 85 0.36 -7.68 -9.60
N GLY A 86 -0.20 -8.85 -9.93
CA GLY A 86 0.54 -9.91 -10.62
C GLY A 86 1.71 -10.42 -9.78
N ASP A 87 2.91 -10.35 -10.34
CA ASP A 87 4.18 -10.73 -9.67
C ASP A 87 4.89 -9.56 -8.98
N ALA A 88 4.30 -8.36 -9.05
CA ALA A 88 4.87 -7.15 -8.51
C ALA A 88 4.28 -6.80 -7.13
N ILE A 89 5.17 -6.41 -6.22
CA ILE A 89 4.82 -5.88 -4.91
C ILE A 89 5.18 -4.40 -4.90
N TRP A 90 4.21 -3.58 -4.52
CA TRP A 90 4.34 -2.14 -4.50
C TRP A 90 4.33 -1.63 -3.06
N PHE A 91 5.17 -0.64 -2.78
CA PHE A 91 5.33 -0.02 -1.48
C PHE A 91 5.18 1.49 -1.60
N GLY A 92 4.42 2.11 -0.70
CA GLY A 92 4.28 3.56 -0.62
C GLY A 92 4.93 4.10 0.65
N ASN A 93 5.76 5.12 0.52
CA ASN A 93 6.35 5.86 1.65
C ASN A 93 6.00 7.35 1.59
N ASP A 94 6.75 8.19 2.30
CA ASP A 94 6.57 9.64 2.36
C ASP A 94 7.09 10.42 1.14
N THR A 95 7.96 9.81 0.33
CA THR A 95 8.63 10.47 -0.80
C THR A 95 8.46 9.77 -2.14
N SER A 96 8.04 8.51 -2.16
CA SER A 96 8.01 7.69 -3.36
C SER A 96 7.04 6.50 -3.28
N ILE A 97 6.76 5.96 -4.46
CA ILE A 97 6.25 4.60 -4.64
C ILE A 97 7.37 3.72 -5.20
N LEU A 98 7.54 2.55 -4.62
CA LEU A 98 8.51 1.55 -5.06
C LEU A 98 7.77 0.33 -5.57
N LYS A 99 8.37 -0.35 -6.55
CA LYS A 99 7.89 -1.62 -7.09
C LYS A 99 9.04 -2.62 -7.10
N PHE A 100 8.77 -3.80 -6.55
CA PHE A 100 9.63 -4.97 -6.63
C PHE A 100 8.97 -6.03 -7.51
N THR A 101 9.65 -6.43 -8.58
CA THR A 101 9.18 -7.49 -9.49
C THR A 101 9.83 -8.81 -9.10
N ARG A 102 9.02 -9.78 -8.66
CA ARG A 102 9.52 -11.05 -8.09
C ARG A 102 10.35 -11.89 -9.05
N THR A 103 9.91 -11.97 -10.30
CA THR A 103 10.42 -12.92 -11.29
C THR A 103 11.86 -12.63 -11.70
N ASN A 104 12.23 -11.36 -11.79
CA ASN A 104 13.56 -10.91 -12.17
C ASN A 104 14.32 -10.19 -11.03
N GLY A 105 13.66 -9.90 -9.91
CA GLY A 105 14.26 -9.23 -8.77
C GLY A 105 14.48 -7.72 -8.97
N GLU A 106 13.89 -7.13 -10.02
CA GLU A 106 14.08 -5.73 -10.35
C GLU A 106 13.31 -4.80 -9.42
N TRP A 107 13.94 -3.66 -9.12
CA TRP A 107 13.37 -2.55 -8.39
C TRP A 107 13.12 -1.36 -9.32
N GLN A 108 11.99 -0.70 -9.12
CA GLN A 108 11.66 0.56 -9.76
C GLN A 108 11.15 1.53 -8.71
N GLU A 109 11.44 2.81 -8.87
CA GLU A 109 11.02 3.87 -7.96
C GLU A 109 10.47 5.05 -8.75
N TRP A 110 9.35 5.62 -8.26
CA TRP A 110 8.85 6.90 -8.72
C TRP A 110 8.70 7.85 -7.52
N LEU A 111 9.39 8.98 -7.59
CA LEU A 111 9.26 10.03 -6.58
C LEU A 111 7.87 10.68 -6.65
N LEU A 112 7.28 10.92 -5.49
CA LEU A 112 6.05 11.69 -5.38
C LEU A 112 6.35 13.15 -5.72
N PRO A 113 5.66 13.76 -6.70
CA PRO A 113 5.85 15.17 -6.97
C PRO A 113 5.32 16.01 -5.81
N ILE A 114 5.86 17.23 -5.66
CA ILE A 114 5.44 18.18 -4.61
C ILE A 114 3.93 18.38 -4.58
N ALA A 115 3.26 18.31 -5.74
CA ALA A 115 1.81 18.44 -5.87
C ALA A 115 1.00 17.34 -5.16
N VAL A 116 1.57 16.14 -4.97
CA VAL A 116 0.93 15.07 -4.15
C VAL A 116 0.89 15.48 -2.67
N GLY A 117 1.77 16.40 -2.26
CA GLY A 117 1.72 17.11 -0.98
C GLY A 117 2.06 16.27 0.25
N GLY A 118 2.18 14.95 0.14
CA GLY A 118 2.47 14.10 1.28
C GLY A 118 2.59 12.62 0.94
N ALA A 119 2.63 11.79 1.99
CA ALA A 119 2.89 10.37 1.88
C ALA A 119 1.76 9.59 1.16
N ALA A 120 2.15 8.50 0.52
CA ALA A 120 1.24 7.50 -0.01
C ALA A 120 0.66 6.64 1.13
N PHE A 121 -0.39 7.13 1.80
CA PHE A 121 -0.98 6.43 2.95
C PHE A 121 -1.82 5.21 2.54
N ARG A 122 -2.38 5.22 1.34
CA ARG A 122 -3.11 4.10 0.73
C ARG A 122 -2.71 3.99 -0.71
N MET A 123 -2.67 2.77 -1.22
CA MET A 123 -2.37 2.51 -2.62
C MET A 123 -3.24 1.41 -3.18
N LYS A 124 -3.66 1.59 -4.43
CA LYS A 124 -4.24 0.52 -5.25
C LYS A 124 -3.63 0.53 -6.65
N ILE A 125 -3.15 -0.63 -7.07
CA ILE A 125 -2.52 -0.84 -8.37
C ILE A 125 -3.53 -1.47 -9.32
N LEU A 126 -3.76 -0.77 -10.43
CA LEU A 126 -4.47 -1.24 -11.61
C LEU A 126 -3.45 -1.33 -12.75
N ASP A 127 -3.76 -2.10 -13.80
CA ASP A 127 -2.81 -2.43 -14.88
C ASP A 127 -1.86 -1.29 -15.26
N ARG A 128 -2.42 -0.16 -15.70
CA ARG A 128 -1.66 1.04 -16.09
C ARG A 128 -1.59 2.11 -15.01
N VAL A 129 -2.51 2.09 -14.05
CA VAL A 129 -2.77 3.22 -13.16
C VAL A 129 -2.49 2.85 -11.71
N VAL A 130 -1.78 3.72 -11.01
CA VAL A 130 -1.65 3.65 -9.56
C VAL A 130 -2.50 4.75 -8.94
N TRP A 131 -3.35 4.37 -8.01
CA TRP A 131 -4.11 5.32 -7.20
C TRP A 131 -3.52 5.41 -5.81
N LEU A 132 -3.27 6.63 -5.35
CA LEU A 132 -2.81 6.93 -4.00
C LEU A 132 -3.84 7.73 -3.24
N GLY A 133 -4.00 7.37 -1.97
CA GLY A 133 -4.73 8.15 -0.99
C GLY A 133 -3.74 8.91 -0.14
N THR A 134 -3.87 10.24 -0.10
CA THR A 134 -2.97 11.11 0.66
C THR A 134 -3.76 11.99 1.62
N ARG A 135 -3.07 12.91 2.32
CA ARG A 135 -3.71 13.96 3.13
C ARG A 135 -4.09 15.20 2.32
N TYR A 136 -3.80 15.20 1.02
CA TYR A 136 -3.93 16.35 0.12
C TYR A 136 -4.69 15.98 -1.16
N GLY A 137 -5.50 14.93 -1.12
CA GLY A 137 -6.33 14.45 -2.21
C GLY A 137 -6.10 12.99 -2.58
N ALA A 138 -6.77 12.56 -3.64
CA ALA A 138 -6.44 11.32 -4.33
C ALA A 138 -5.47 11.62 -5.47
N ALA A 139 -4.39 10.86 -5.61
CA ALA A 139 -3.45 11.01 -6.71
C ALA A 139 -3.55 9.82 -7.67
N LYS A 140 -3.67 10.11 -8.97
CA LYS A 140 -3.63 9.13 -10.06
C LYS A 140 -2.29 9.24 -10.76
N PHE A 141 -1.55 8.13 -10.81
CA PHE A 141 -0.31 8.02 -11.56
C PHE A 141 -0.52 7.11 -12.78
N ASP A 142 -0.29 7.66 -13.96
CA ASP A 142 -0.26 6.91 -15.22
C ASP A 142 1.17 6.40 -15.44
N ARG A 143 1.37 5.08 -15.35
CA ARG A 143 2.70 4.47 -15.42
C ARG A 143 3.33 4.50 -16.81
N GLU A 144 2.53 4.67 -17.86
CA GLU A 144 3.04 4.70 -19.24
C GLU A 144 3.52 6.10 -19.61
N LYS A 145 2.76 7.12 -19.19
CA LYS A 145 3.08 8.54 -19.45
C LYS A 145 3.95 9.16 -18.35
N GLU A 146 4.08 8.47 -17.22
CA GLU A 146 4.68 8.96 -15.98
C GLU A 146 4.10 10.30 -15.50
N THR A 147 2.80 10.48 -15.68
CA THR A 147 2.09 11.70 -15.29
C THR A 147 1.24 11.50 -14.05
N TRP A 148 1.13 12.57 -13.27
CA TRP A 148 0.33 12.63 -12.05
C TRP A 148 -0.86 13.56 -12.24
N ARG A 149 -2.01 13.15 -11.73
CA ARG A 149 -3.22 13.98 -11.59
C ARG A 149 -3.70 13.92 -10.15
N ILE A 150 -3.98 15.07 -9.55
CA ILE A 150 -4.45 15.18 -8.17
C ILE A 150 -5.91 15.58 -8.18
N PHE A 151 -6.72 14.87 -7.41
CA PHE A 151 -8.14 15.09 -7.24
C PHE A 151 -8.40 15.64 -5.85
N THR A 152 -9.10 16.76 -5.81
CA THR A 152 -9.37 17.56 -4.62
C THR A 152 -10.88 17.80 -4.49
N PRO A 153 -11.34 18.52 -3.45
CA PRO A 153 -12.74 18.91 -3.38
C PRO A 153 -13.27 19.71 -4.57
N ASP A 154 -12.40 20.45 -5.26
CA ASP A 154 -12.78 21.16 -6.48
C ASP A 154 -13.13 20.18 -7.63
N ASP A 155 -12.57 18.97 -7.60
CA ASP A 155 -12.90 17.88 -8.52
C ASP A 155 -14.11 17.04 -8.06
N GLY A 156 -14.66 17.33 -6.88
CA GLY A 156 -15.79 16.62 -6.27
C GLY A 156 -15.45 15.61 -5.19
N LEU A 157 -14.19 15.55 -4.73
CA LEU A 157 -13.80 14.72 -3.58
C LEU A 157 -14.38 15.32 -2.29
N LEU A 158 -14.99 14.50 -1.42
CA LEU A 158 -15.64 15.05 -0.21
C LEU A 158 -14.66 15.64 0.83
N ASP A 159 -13.40 15.17 0.88
CA ASP A 159 -12.36 15.70 1.77
C ASP A 159 -10.96 15.38 1.22
N LEU A 160 -9.95 16.18 1.56
CA LEU A 160 -8.56 15.99 1.10
C LEU A 160 -7.91 14.73 1.68
N THR A 161 -8.35 14.24 2.84
CA THR A 161 -7.76 13.07 3.48
C THR A 161 -8.42 11.79 2.98
N VAL A 162 -7.74 11.10 2.07
CA VAL A 162 -8.19 9.82 1.52
C VAL A 162 -7.67 8.67 2.40
N GLN A 163 -8.58 7.99 3.09
CA GLN A 163 -8.27 6.94 4.07
C GLN A 163 -8.49 5.53 3.52
N ALA A 164 -9.26 5.39 2.43
CA ALA A 164 -9.51 4.13 1.75
C ALA A 164 -9.67 4.34 0.25
N ILE A 165 -9.22 3.36 -0.53
CA ILE A 165 -9.38 3.32 -1.99
C ILE A 165 -9.93 1.94 -2.37
N LEU A 166 -10.97 1.92 -3.18
CA LEU A 166 -11.56 0.68 -3.71
C LEU A 166 -11.92 0.82 -5.19
N PRO A 167 -11.16 0.20 -6.10
CA PRO A 167 -11.57 0.02 -7.48
C PRO A 167 -12.81 -0.87 -7.60
N ALA A 168 -13.75 -0.51 -8.47
CA ALA A 168 -15.00 -1.21 -8.71
C ALA A 168 -15.43 -1.08 -10.19
N GLY A 169 -14.88 -1.94 -11.05
CA GLY A 169 -15.05 -1.84 -12.50
C GLY A 169 -14.49 -0.51 -13.02
N ASP A 170 -15.29 0.23 -13.79
CA ASP A 170 -14.89 1.54 -14.30
C ASP A 170 -14.97 2.68 -13.26
N HIS A 171 -15.32 2.33 -12.03
CA HIS A 171 -15.40 3.27 -10.91
C HIS A 171 -14.28 3.04 -9.91
N ILE A 172 -13.98 4.10 -9.18
CA ILE A 172 -13.13 4.06 -8.00
C ILE A 172 -13.83 4.81 -6.87
N TRP A 173 -13.77 4.22 -5.68
CA TRP A 173 -14.34 4.79 -4.48
C TRP A 173 -13.21 5.28 -3.57
N PHE A 174 -13.38 6.49 -3.04
CA PHE A 174 -12.52 7.06 -2.04
C PHE A 174 -13.30 7.23 -0.74
N GLY A 175 -12.83 6.58 0.32
CA GLY A 175 -13.31 6.81 1.67
C GLY A 175 -12.53 7.95 2.32
N THR A 176 -13.25 8.92 2.87
CA THR A 176 -12.71 10.11 3.52
C THR A 176 -13.42 10.34 4.86
N PRO A 177 -12.94 11.24 5.74
CA PRO A 177 -13.64 11.60 6.98
C PRO A 177 -15.08 12.06 6.76
N GLU A 178 -15.37 12.70 5.64
CA GLU A 178 -16.69 13.27 5.29
C GLU A 178 -17.59 12.30 4.50
N GLY A 179 -17.16 11.04 4.31
CA GLY A 179 -17.96 10.00 3.67
C GLY A 179 -17.25 9.29 2.54
N VAL A 180 -17.99 8.93 1.49
CA VAL A 180 -17.45 8.17 0.35
C VAL A 180 -17.76 8.88 -0.96
N THR A 181 -16.74 9.13 -1.76
CA THR A 181 -16.87 9.68 -3.13
C THR A 181 -16.66 8.59 -4.17
N ARG A 182 -17.43 8.60 -5.25
CA ARG A 182 -17.25 7.70 -6.40
C ARG A 182 -16.90 8.48 -7.65
N PHE A 183 -15.80 8.09 -8.30
CA PHE A 183 -15.39 8.63 -9.60
C PHE A 183 -15.47 7.56 -10.68
N TYR A 184 -15.81 7.96 -11.90
CA TYR A 184 -15.51 7.19 -13.10
C TYR A 184 -14.09 7.51 -13.52
N TRP A 185 -13.20 6.52 -13.54
CA TRP A 185 -11.75 6.74 -13.64
C TRP A 185 -11.12 6.33 -14.97
N ASN A 186 -11.83 5.51 -15.74
CA ASN A 186 -11.36 4.85 -16.96
C ASN A 186 -11.96 5.50 -18.22
N ASP A 187 -12.16 6.82 -18.21
CA ASP A 187 -12.58 7.54 -19.43
C ASP A 187 -11.35 7.92 -20.25
N PRO A 188 -11.16 7.37 -21.47
CA PRO A 188 -10.08 7.79 -22.35
C PRO A 188 -10.23 9.24 -22.86
N GLY A 189 -11.43 9.83 -22.75
CA GLY A 189 -11.76 11.19 -23.20
C GLY A 189 -11.85 12.24 -22.09
N ARG A 190 -11.76 11.87 -20.79
CA ARG A 190 -11.60 12.87 -19.73
C ARG A 190 -10.16 13.38 -19.72
N LEU A 191 -10.02 14.62 -20.19
CA LEU A 191 -8.89 15.51 -19.90
C LEU A 191 -9.07 16.19 -18.55
N ASP A 192 -9.87 15.61 -17.64
CA ASP A 192 -10.11 16.27 -16.37
C ASP A 192 -8.76 16.64 -15.75
#